data_AF-A0A962H492-F1
#
_entry.id   AF-A0A962H492-F1
#
_cell.length_a   1.000
_cell.length_b   1.000
_cell.length_c   1.000
_cell.angle_alpha   90.00
_cell.angle_beta   90.00
_cell.angle_gamma   90.00
#
_symmetry.space_group_name_H-M   'P 1'
#
loop_
_entity.id
_entity.type
_entity.pdbx_description
1 polymer ?
#
loop_
_entity_poly.entity_id
_entity_poly.type
_entity_poly.pdbx_seq_one_letter_code
_entity_poly.pdbx_strand_id
1 'polypeptide(L)'
;CTWWLKLRMLVMMHRYDDAWTEVGRSIQETYRVGYSRNLLRFREHRDFGRLEASMAETCRLHAAGDTGCGWDFHIANRNYPAALDSLRNDERSPQARRLLFDDFRRITTYLLMNDEARLRDGMSLWSEKLQADANGAGEFFHPDSYIYAALLAGIRGERAEAERLIGRFFHRKPIDWWYRIYYRSDACRVLGMISATDAAVRCIREGLREKSHVAEFFEPYLPFYDSLRDKPAFIAMLAETDREGETLRAKVSEPEQSHAAHPRH
;
A
#
# COMPACT_ATOMS: atom_id res chain seq x y z
N CYS A 1 9.23 -22.85 9.35
CA CYS A 1 8.60 -21.57 8.95
C CYS A 1 9.66 -20.48 8.97
N THR A 2 9.98 -19.89 7.82
CA THR A 2 10.98 -18.83 7.71
C THR A 2 10.55 -17.61 8.51
N TRP A 3 11.41 -17.14 9.41
CA TRP A 3 11.20 -16.02 10.34
C TRP A 3 10.58 -14.77 9.67
N TRP A 4 10.94 -14.47 8.42
CA TRP A 4 10.37 -13.35 7.66
C TRP A 4 8.86 -13.48 7.38
N LEU A 5 8.33 -14.70 7.20
CA LEU A 5 6.89 -14.93 7.00
C LEU A 5 6.12 -14.52 8.26
N LYS A 6 6.66 -14.86 9.44
CA LYS A 6 6.05 -14.47 10.71
C LYS A 6 5.98 -12.95 10.84
N LEU A 7 7.11 -12.26 10.62
CA LEU A 7 7.16 -10.80 10.66
C LEU A 7 6.13 -10.17 9.71
N ARG A 8 6.11 -10.62 8.45
CA ARG A 8 5.16 -10.10 7.46
C ARG A 8 3.71 -10.33 7.88
N MET A 9 3.39 -11.51 8.41
CA MET A 9 2.05 -11.81 8.91
C MET A 9 1.67 -10.91 10.08
N LEU A 10 2.57 -10.64 11.02
CA LEU A 10 2.30 -9.74 12.15
C LEU A 10 1.95 -8.33 11.67
N VAL A 11 2.74 -7.78 10.73
CA VAL A 11 2.45 -6.48 10.12
C VAL A 11 1.10 -6.48 9.40
N MET A 12 0.80 -7.53 8.60
CA MET A 12 -0.48 -7.64 7.89
C MET A 12 -1.68 -7.91 8.80
N MET A 13 -1.44 -8.36 10.04
CA MET A 13 -2.48 -8.54 11.06
C MET A 13 -2.59 -7.33 12.00
N HIS A 14 -1.91 -6.22 11.68
CA HIS A 14 -1.86 -5.01 12.50
C HIS A 14 -1.30 -5.25 13.92
N ARG A 15 -0.54 -6.33 14.11
CA ARG A 15 0.16 -6.68 15.37
C ARG A 15 1.53 -6.03 15.42
N TYR A 16 1.56 -4.70 15.41
CA TYR A 16 2.80 -3.92 15.23
C TYR A 16 3.79 -4.07 16.39
N ASP A 17 3.33 -4.22 17.63
CA ASP A 17 4.22 -4.37 18.80
C ASP A 17 4.88 -5.75 18.83
N ASP A 18 4.15 -6.79 18.42
CA ASP A 18 4.72 -8.12 18.21
C ASP A 18 5.70 -8.11 17.03
N ALA A 19 5.37 -7.41 15.95
CA ALA A 19 6.27 -7.26 14.80
C ALA A 19 7.56 -6.53 15.20
N TRP A 20 7.46 -5.51 16.06
CA TRP A 20 8.60 -4.78 16.59
C TRP A 20 9.50 -5.67 17.45
N THR A 21 8.89 -6.43 18.37
CA THR A 21 9.59 -7.42 19.19
C THR A 21 10.30 -8.45 18.32
N GLU A 22 9.63 -8.94 17.27
CA GLU A 22 10.22 -9.91 16.35
C GLU A 22 11.42 -9.29 15.64
N VAL A 23 11.28 -8.12 15.01
CA VAL A 23 12.36 -7.39 14.32
C VAL A 23 13.57 -7.15 15.23
N GLY A 24 13.34 -6.78 16.50
CA GLY A 24 14.41 -6.55 17.47
C GLY A 24 15.22 -7.81 17.82
N ARG A 25 14.64 -9.00 17.64
CA ARG A 25 15.32 -10.29 17.84
C ARG A 25 16.02 -10.80 16.59
N SER A 26 15.85 -10.14 15.44
CA SER A 26 16.45 -10.57 14.19
C SER A 26 17.93 -10.22 14.12
N ILE A 27 18.75 -11.21 13.80
CA ILE A 27 20.13 -11.01 13.35
C ILE A 27 20.22 -10.88 11.81
N GLN A 28 19.10 -10.98 11.09
CA GLN A 28 19.10 -10.97 9.63
C GLN A 28 19.17 -9.55 9.08
N GLU A 29 20.13 -9.30 8.20
CA GLU A 29 20.28 -8.05 7.45
C GLU A 29 19.73 -8.24 6.03
N THR A 30 18.40 -8.28 5.92
CA THR A 30 17.71 -8.40 4.63
C THR A 30 16.82 -7.18 4.40
N TYR A 31 16.48 -6.92 3.13
CA TYR A 31 15.57 -5.85 2.75
C TYR A 31 14.25 -5.92 3.55
N ARG A 32 13.69 -7.12 3.74
CA ARG A 32 12.41 -7.31 4.43
C ARG A 32 12.46 -6.95 5.91
N VAL A 33 13.57 -7.28 6.57
CA VAL A 33 13.81 -6.91 7.98
C VAL A 33 13.98 -5.40 8.09
N GLY A 34 14.83 -4.81 7.24
CA GLY A 34 15.06 -3.36 7.20
C GLY A 34 13.79 -2.57 6.91
N TYR A 35 13.03 -2.97 5.89
CA TYR A 35 11.74 -2.38 5.53
C TYR A 35 10.78 -2.37 6.73
N SER A 36 10.59 -3.54 7.36
CA SER A 36 9.67 -3.65 8.51
C SER A 36 10.16 -2.81 9.69
N ARG A 37 11.47 -2.80 9.95
CA ARG A 37 12.07 -1.97 11.01
C ARG A 37 11.82 -0.49 10.77
N ASN A 38 12.05 0.00 9.56
CA ASN A 38 11.86 1.41 9.22
C ASN A 38 10.38 1.81 9.26
N LEU A 39 9.48 0.97 8.74
CA LEU A 39 8.05 1.20 8.80
C LEU A 39 7.55 1.26 10.26
N LEU A 40 8.00 0.35 11.13
CA LEU A 40 7.61 0.33 12.54
C LEU A 40 8.22 1.49 13.33
N ARG A 41 9.44 1.95 13.02
CA ARG A 41 10.00 3.18 13.59
C ARG A 41 9.19 4.42 13.18
N PHE A 42 8.77 4.48 11.91
CA PHE A 42 7.96 5.58 11.41
C PHE A 42 6.64 5.73 12.18
N ARG A 43 6.05 4.65 12.69
CA ARG A 43 4.88 4.72 13.58
C ARG A 43 5.11 5.62 14.79
N GLU A 44 6.34 5.70 15.32
CA GLU A 44 6.67 6.50 16.50
C GLU A 44 6.80 7.99 16.17
N HIS A 45 7.56 8.33 15.13
CA HIS A 45 7.95 9.72 14.84
C HIS A 45 7.16 10.39 13.71
N ARG A 46 6.47 9.62 12.85
CA ARG A 46 5.70 10.09 11.67
C ARG A 46 6.46 11.07 10.77
N ASP A 47 7.78 10.88 10.64
CA ASP A 47 8.67 11.71 9.82
C ASP A 47 9.00 10.97 8.52
N PHE A 48 8.37 11.42 7.43
CA PHE A 48 8.54 10.83 6.10
C PHE A 48 9.93 11.04 5.52
N GLY A 49 10.60 12.16 5.83
CA GLY A 49 11.95 12.44 5.35
C GLY A 49 12.97 11.49 5.98
N ARG A 50 12.86 11.26 7.29
CA ARG A 50 13.67 10.24 7.99
C ARG A 50 13.38 8.84 7.46
N LEU A 51 12.12 8.51 7.20
CA LEU A 51 11.73 7.21 6.64
C LEU A 51 12.35 6.98 5.26
N GLU A 52 12.27 7.97 4.36
CA GLU A 52 12.87 7.91 3.01
C GLU A 52 14.38 7.70 3.09
N ALA A 53 15.09 8.49 3.91
CA ALA A 53 16.53 8.34 4.08
C ALA A 53 16.93 6.94 4.60
N SER A 54 16.20 6.43 5.60
CA SER A 54 16.45 5.09 6.17
C SER A 54 16.14 3.97 5.17
N MET A 55 15.13 4.17 4.32
CA MET A 55 14.76 3.23 3.28
C MET A 55 15.69 3.25 2.09
N ALA A 56 16.19 4.41 1.68
CA ALA A 56 17.23 4.53 0.65
C ALA A 56 18.47 3.71 1.03
N GLU A 57 18.91 3.80 2.30
CA GLU A 57 20.03 3.00 2.79
C GLU A 57 19.72 1.50 2.79
N THR A 58 18.51 1.11 3.23
CA THR A 58 18.06 -0.29 3.20
C THR A 58 18.02 -0.85 1.78
N CYS A 59 17.55 -0.05 0.82
CA CYS A 59 17.53 -0.40 -0.60
C CYS A 59 18.95 -0.58 -1.14
N ARG A 60 19.84 0.38 -0.87
CA ARG A 60 21.24 0.35 -1.30
C ARG A 60 21.97 -0.91 -0.81
N LEU A 61 21.75 -1.31 0.43
CA LEU A 61 22.45 -2.42 1.06
C LEU A 61 21.87 -3.80 0.71
N HIS A 62 20.55 -3.91 0.55
CA HIS A 62 19.89 -5.22 0.60
C HIS A 62 18.88 -5.49 -0.51
N ALA A 63 18.64 -4.53 -1.41
CA ALA A 63 17.62 -4.64 -2.45
C ALA A 63 18.22 -4.84 -3.85
N ALA A 64 19.40 -5.48 -3.95
CA ALA A 64 20.04 -5.76 -5.24
C ALA A 64 19.06 -6.47 -6.20
N GLY A 65 18.62 -5.76 -7.24
CA GLY A 65 17.68 -6.25 -8.26
C GLY A 65 16.18 -6.06 -7.97
N ASP A 66 15.80 -5.51 -6.81
CA ASP A 66 14.41 -5.18 -6.48
C ASP A 66 14.05 -3.79 -7.03
N THR A 67 13.10 -3.76 -7.95
CA THR A 67 12.76 -2.54 -8.68
C THR A 67 11.53 -1.87 -8.08
N GLY A 68 11.56 -0.54 -8.05
CA GLY A 68 10.67 0.26 -7.23
C GLY A 68 10.94 0.13 -5.73
N CYS A 69 12.17 -0.28 -5.34
CA CYS A 69 12.58 -0.22 -3.94
C CYS A 69 12.48 1.22 -3.43
N GLY A 70 11.72 1.41 -2.36
CA GLY A 70 11.52 2.73 -1.77
C GLY A 70 10.50 3.63 -2.48
N TRP A 71 9.86 3.18 -3.55
CA TRP A 71 8.88 3.96 -4.32
C TRP A 71 7.81 4.61 -3.42
N ASP A 72 7.19 3.84 -2.52
CA ASP A 72 6.15 4.35 -1.62
C ASP A 72 6.65 5.52 -0.75
N PHE A 73 7.93 5.55 -0.38
CA PHE A 73 8.52 6.59 0.47
C PHE A 73 8.92 7.83 -0.33
N HIS A 74 9.37 7.66 -1.57
CA HIS A 74 9.54 8.78 -2.50
C HIS A 74 8.19 9.44 -2.78
N ILE A 75 7.14 8.64 -3.03
CA ILE A 75 5.77 9.16 -3.18
C ILE A 75 5.34 9.90 -1.91
N ALA A 76 5.54 9.33 -0.72
CA ALA A 76 5.14 9.98 0.53
C ALA A 76 5.77 11.37 0.72
N ASN A 77 7.01 11.56 0.26
CA ASN A 77 7.72 12.85 0.29
C ASN A 77 7.48 13.70 -0.97
N ARG A 78 6.59 13.29 -1.88
CA ARG A 78 6.33 13.93 -3.18
C ARG A 78 7.58 14.07 -4.05
N ASN A 79 8.58 13.22 -3.82
CA ASN A 79 9.79 13.14 -4.61
C ASN A 79 9.51 12.27 -5.86
N TYR A 80 8.63 12.76 -6.73
CA TYR A 80 8.18 12.02 -7.91
C TYR A 80 9.31 11.68 -8.90
N PRO A 81 10.32 12.54 -9.12
CA PRO A 81 11.48 12.17 -9.94
C PRO A 81 12.20 10.94 -9.40
N ALA A 82 12.55 10.90 -8.10
CA ALA A 82 13.19 9.73 -7.50
C ALA A 82 12.26 8.50 -7.50
N ALA A 83 10.95 8.70 -7.34
CA ALA A 83 9.97 7.62 -7.47
C ALA A 83 10.02 6.99 -8.86
N LEU A 84 10.06 7.80 -9.94
CA LEU A 84 10.20 7.30 -11.32
C LEU A 84 11.55 6.63 -11.56
N ASP A 85 12.64 7.24 -11.10
CA ASP A 85 14.01 6.71 -11.27
C ASP A 85 14.20 5.36 -10.56
N SER A 86 13.42 5.07 -9.52
CA SER A 86 13.44 3.77 -8.81
C SER A 86 12.83 2.61 -9.62
N LEU A 87 12.02 2.90 -10.65
CA LEU A 87 11.30 1.90 -11.44
C LEU A 87 12.16 1.39 -12.61
N ARG A 88 11.88 0.16 -13.10
CA ARG A 88 12.53 -0.32 -14.34
C ARG A 88 12.12 0.56 -15.51
N ASN A 89 13.08 0.99 -16.31
CA ASN A 89 12.86 1.62 -17.61
C ASN A 89 12.41 0.62 -18.70
N ASP A 90 11.45 -0.25 -18.37
CA ASP A 90 10.79 -1.16 -19.33
C ASP A 90 9.62 -0.48 -20.07
N GLU A 91 9.58 0.87 -20.09
CA GLU A 91 8.53 1.70 -20.72
C GLU A 91 8.22 1.30 -22.17
N ARG A 92 9.12 0.54 -22.81
CA ARG A 92 9.03 0.12 -24.21
C ARG A 92 9.40 -1.33 -24.46
N SER A 93 9.43 -2.22 -23.46
CA SER A 93 9.57 -3.64 -23.78
C SER A 93 8.28 -4.14 -24.42
N PRO A 94 8.24 -4.41 -25.74
CA PRO A 94 7.04 -4.91 -26.41
C PRO A 94 6.77 -6.38 -26.03
N GLN A 95 7.63 -6.98 -25.19
CA GLN A 95 7.54 -8.36 -24.78
C GLN A 95 6.58 -8.55 -23.59
N ALA A 96 6.36 -7.53 -22.77
CA ALA A 96 5.40 -7.60 -21.67
C ALA A 96 3.97 -7.53 -22.22
N ARG A 97 3.35 -8.69 -22.43
CA ARG A 97 1.96 -8.84 -22.93
C ARG A 97 0.87 -8.38 -21.95
N ARG A 98 1.23 -7.82 -20.78
CA ARG A 98 0.26 -7.32 -19.78
C ARG A 98 0.80 -6.12 -19.03
N LEU A 99 -0.09 -5.38 -18.36
CA LEU A 99 0.31 -4.35 -17.39
C LEU A 99 0.96 -5.00 -16.17
N LEU A 100 2.10 -4.44 -15.77
CA LEU A 100 2.87 -4.88 -14.61
C LEU A 100 2.75 -3.87 -13.46
N PHE A 101 3.20 -4.29 -12.28
CA PHE A 101 3.17 -3.45 -11.09
C PHE A 101 4.01 -2.16 -11.24
N ASP A 102 5.13 -2.22 -11.95
CA ASP A 102 5.93 -1.02 -12.28
C ASP A 102 5.18 -0.09 -13.25
N ASP A 103 4.36 -0.62 -14.17
CA ASP A 103 3.47 0.22 -14.99
C ASP A 103 2.45 0.93 -14.09
N PHE A 104 1.81 0.22 -13.16
CA PHE A 104 0.86 0.81 -12.21
C PHE A 104 1.48 1.94 -11.37
N ARG A 105 2.66 1.71 -10.81
CA ARG A 105 3.41 2.71 -10.03
C ARG A 105 3.77 3.93 -10.88
N ARG A 106 4.20 3.72 -12.13
CA ARG A 106 4.51 4.79 -13.07
C ARG A 106 3.28 5.64 -13.41
N ILE A 107 2.18 5.00 -13.82
CA ILE A 107 0.91 5.67 -14.16
C ILE A 107 0.42 6.49 -12.97
N THR A 108 0.45 5.88 -11.79
CA THR A 108 0.09 6.52 -10.52
C THR A 108 0.98 7.75 -10.24
N THR A 109 2.29 7.64 -10.48
CA THR A 109 3.21 8.76 -10.29
C THR A 109 2.92 9.90 -11.26
N TYR A 110 2.64 9.60 -12.54
CA TYR A 110 2.22 10.60 -13.53
C TYR A 110 0.91 11.29 -13.14
N LEU A 111 -0.05 10.54 -12.58
CA LEU A 111 -1.29 11.09 -12.06
C LEU A 111 -1.04 12.06 -10.90
N LEU A 112 -0.21 11.69 -9.92
CA LEU A 112 0.13 12.56 -8.79
C LEU A 112 0.94 13.81 -9.19
N MET A 113 1.67 13.75 -10.31
CA MET A 113 2.36 14.89 -10.91
C MET A 113 1.43 15.81 -11.70
N ASN A 114 0.17 15.40 -11.95
CA ASN A 114 -0.71 16.02 -12.95
C ASN A 114 -0.07 16.10 -14.35
N ASP A 115 0.73 15.10 -14.74
CA ASP A 115 1.40 15.05 -16.05
C ASP A 115 0.46 14.48 -17.11
N GLU A 116 -0.50 15.30 -17.55
CA GLU A 116 -1.50 14.91 -18.54
C GLU A 116 -0.89 14.46 -19.88
N ALA A 117 0.26 15.02 -20.26
CA ALA A 117 0.93 14.66 -21.51
C ALA A 117 1.39 13.20 -21.46
N ARG A 118 2.12 12.80 -20.42
CA ARG A 118 2.55 11.41 -20.27
C ARG A 118 1.39 10.44 -20.09
N LEU A 119 0.35 10.85 -19.37
CA LEU A 119 -0.86 10.04 -19.21
C LEU A 119 -1.55 9.80 -20.57
N ARG A 120 -1.66 10.84 -21.40
CA ARG A 120 -2.26 10.75 -22.74
C ARG A 120 -1.44 9.88 -23.67
N ASP A 121 -0.12 10.10 -23.71
CA ASP A 121 0.80 9.38 -24.59
C ASP A 121 0.85 7.87 -24.27
N GLY A 122 0.80 7.51 -22.98
CA GLY A 122 0.83 6.11 -22.53
C GLY A 122 -0.51 5.37 -22.62
N MET A 123 -1.65 6.08 -22.68
CA MET A 123 -2.98 5.49 -22.51
C MET A 123 -3.28 4.35 -23.49
N SER A 124 -2.90 4.51 -24.77
CA SER A 124 -3.14 3.49 -25.80
C SER A 124 -2.41 2.19 -25.47
N LEU A 125 -1.11 2.29 -25.14
CA LEU A 125 -0.27 1.15 -24.79
C LEU A 125 -0.77 0.43 -23.52
N TRP A 126 -1.11 1.19 -22.48
CA TRP A 126 -1.61 0.59 -21.23
C TRP A 126 -2.96 -0.09 -21.42
N SER A 127 -3.83 0.49 -22.24
CA SER A 127 -5.12 -0.11 -22.59
C SER A 127 -4.92 -1.40 -23.38
N GLU A 128 -4.01 -1.43 -24.36
CA GLU A 128 -3.69 -2.64 -25.12
C GLU A 128 -3.14 -3.76 -24.22
N LYS A 129 -2.18 -3.43 -23.37
CA LYS A 129 -1.63 -4.36 -22.36
C LYS A 129 -2.71 -4.92 -21.43
N LEU A 130 -3.69 -4.10 -21.03
CA LEU A 130 -4.80 -4.53 -20.19
C LEU A 130 -5.76 -5.45 -20.95
N GLN A 131 -6.07 -5.13 -22.22
CA GLN A 131 -6.93 -5.97 -23.06
C GLN A 131 -6.31 -7.33 -23.34
N ALA A 132 -4.99 -7.41 -23.46
CA ALA A 132 -4.29 -8.68 -23.58
C ALA A 132 -4.43 -9.60 -22.35
N ASP A 133 -4.79 -9.05 -21.18
CA ASP A 133 -5.13 -9.82 -19.98
C ASP A 133 -6.64 -10.07 -19.79
N ALA A 134 -7.48 -9.45 -20.62
CA ALA A 134 -8.91 -9.68 -20.58
C ALA A 134 -9.28 -10.98 -21.29
N ASN A 135 -10.25 -11.70 -20.74
CA ASN A 135 -10.96 -12.72 -21.49
C ASN A 135 -12.08 -12.06 -22.31
N GLY A 136 -12.54 -12.74 -23.36
CA GLY A 136 -13.63 -12.25 -24.22
C GLY A 136 -14.99 -12.08 -23.52
N ALA A 137 -15.09 -12.39 -22.22
CA ALA A 137 -16.27 -12.18 -21.39
C ALA A 137 -16.15 -10.95 -20.46
N GLY A 138 -15.08 -10.16 -20.59
CA GLY A 138 -14.88 -8.93 -19.80
C GLY A 138 -14.39 -9.18 -18.37
N GLU A 139 -13.78 -10.34 -18.11
CA GLU A 139 -13.07 -10.64 -16.87
C GLU A 139 -11.56 -10.70 -17.14
N PHE A 140 -10.73 -10.39 -16.14
CA PHE A 140 -9.27 -10.47 -16.29
C PHE A 140 -8.72 -11.79 -15.78
N PHE A 141 -7.70 -12.32 -16.46
CA PHE A 141 -7.00 -13.51 -15.96
C PHE A 141 -6.37 -13.22 -14.60
N HIS A 142 -5.71 -12.08 -14.43
CA HIS A 142 -5.04 -11.71 -13.19
C HIS A 142 -5.87 -10.76 -12.31
N PRO A 143 -5.89 -10.95 -10.97
CA PRO A 143 -6.67 -10.07 -10.08
C PRO A 143 -6.20 -8.61 -10.05
N ASP A 144 -4.90 -8.34 -10.18
CA ASP A 144 -4.34 -6.98 -10.17
C ASP A 144 -4.79 -6.15 -11.38
N SER A 145 -5.11 -6.80 -12.50
CA SER A 145 -5.63 -6.12 -13.70
C SER A 145 -6.95 -5.38 -13.45
N TYR A 146 -7.78 -5.79 -12.49
CA TYR A 146 -8.99 -5.03 -12.13
C TYR A 146 -8.64 -3.68 -11.49
N ILE A 147 -7.58 -3.63 -10.69
CA ILE A 147 -7.12 -2.40 -10.04
C ILE A 147 -6.48 -1.48 -11.08
N TYR A 148 -5.70 -2.04 -12.00
CA TYR A 148 -5.09 -1.27 -13.09
C TYR A 148 -6.14 -0.73 -14.06
N ALA A 149 -7.15 -1.55 -14.39
CA ALA A 149 -8.31 -1.13 -15.16
C ALA A 149 -9.06 0.02 -14.47
N ALA A 150 -9.26 -0.08 -13.15
CA ALA A 150 -9.90 0.97 -12.38
C ALA A 150 -9.10 2.28 -12.38
N LEU A 151 -7.77 2.20 -12.30
CA LEU A 151 -6.90 3.37 -12.41
C LEU A 151 -7.06 4.05 -13.78
N LEU A 152 -7.02 3.28 -14.88
CA LEU A 152 -7.18 3.83 -16.24
C LEU A 152 -8.59 4.42 -16.45
N ALA A 153 -9.64 3.74 -15.97
CA ALA A 153 -11.01 4.27 -15.99
C ALA A 153 -11.10 5.60 -15.20
N GLY A 154 -10.47 5.64 -14.03
CA GLY A 154 -10.33 6.85 -13.21
C GLY A 154 -9.69 8.03 -13.95
N ILE A 155 -8.58 7.78 -14.63
CA ILE A 155 -7.87 8.79 -15.45
C ILE A 155 -8.76 9.32 -16.58
N ARG A 156 -9.63 8.48 -17.16
CA ARG A 156 -10.62 8.89 -18.16
C ARG A 156 -11.85 9.60 -17.57
N GLY A 157 -11.90 9.79 -16.25
CA GLY A 157 -13.06 10.38 -15.55
C GLY A 157 -14.22 9.41 -15.34
N GLU A 158 -14.04 8.13 -15.63
CA GLU A 158 -15.07 7.08 -15.52
C GLU A 158 -15.16 6.54 -14.07
N ARG A 159 -15.42 7.42 -13.10
CA ARG A 159 -15.38 7.08 -11.67
C ARG A 159 -16.25 5.87 -11.30
N ALA A 160 -17.48 5.81 -11.80
CA ALA A 160 -18.41 4.72 -11.52
C ALA A 160 -17.88 3.36 -12.02
N GLU A 161 -17.20 3.36 -13.15
CA GLU A 161 -16.57 2.16 -13.72
C GLU A 161 -15.37 1.73 -12.87
N ALA A 162 -14.53 2.67 -12.45
CA ALA A 162 -13.42 2.39 -11.55
C ALA A 162 -13.88 1.78 -10.21
N GLU A 163 -14.93 2.33 -9.60
CA GLU A 163 -15.53 1.76 -8.39
C GLU A 163 -16.09 0.35 -8.64
N ARG A 164 -16.76 0.14 -9.77
CA ARG A 164 -17.30 -1.17 -10.17
C ARG A 164 -16.20 -2.22 -10.33
N LEU A 165 -15.08 -1.86 -10.96
CA LEU A 165 -13.92 -2.73 -11.17
C LEU A 165 -13.25 -3.12 -9.86
N ILE A 166 -13.07 -2.16 -8.94
CA ILE A 166 -12.56 -2.44 -7.59
C ILE A 166 -13.54 -3.29 -6.79
N GLY A 167 -14.84 -3.05 -6.94
CA GLY A 167 -15.88 -3.93 -6.40
C GLY A 167 -15.73 -5.36 -6.90
N ARG A 168 -15.52 -5.56 -8.21
CA ARG A 168 -15.27 -6.89 -8.78
C ARG A 168 -13.99 -7.53 -8.23
N PHE A 169 -12.90 -6.77 -8.08
CA PHE A 169 -11.67 -7.27 -7.46
C PHE A 169 -11.94 -7.88 -6.07
N PHE A 170 -12.68 -7.18 -5.20
CA PHE A 170 -12.95 -7.66 -3.85
C PHE A 170 -13.94 -8.84 -3.77
N HIS A 171 -14.82 -8.99 -4.77
CA HIS A 171 -15.90 -10.00 -4.77
C HIS A 171 -15.68 -11.14 -5.76
N ARG A 172 -14.55 -11.18 -6.47
CA ARG A 172 -14.21 -12.22 -7.45
C ARG A 172 -14.27 -13.62 -6.82
N LYS A 173 -14.74 -14.60 -7.60
CA LYS A 173 -14.79 -16.01 -7.24
C LYS A 173 -13.89 -16.85 -8.17
N PRO A 174 -13.11 -17.81 -7.64
CA PRO A 174 -12.85 -18.05 -6.20
C PRO A 174 -12.15 -16.85 -5.54
N ILE A 175 -12.36 -16.67 -4.23
CA ILE A 175 -11.70 -15.59 -3.48
C ILE A 175 -10.23 -15.95 -3.33
N ASP A 176 -9.36 -15.20 -3.99
CA ASP A 176 -7.92 -15.25 -3.73
C ASP A 176 -7.58 -14.32 -2.56
N TRP A 177 -7.55 -14.89 -1.36
CA TRP A 177 -7.24 -14.15 -0.14
C TRP A 177 -5.85 -13.54 -0.16
N TRP A 178 -4.88 -14.16 -0.83
CA TRP A 178 -3.52 -13.62 -0.88
C TRP A 178 -3.48 -12.33 -1.68
N TYR A 179 -4.11 -12.31 -2.86
CA TYR A 179 -4.22 -11.10 -3.67
C TYR A 179 -5.05 -10.02 -2.98
N ARG A 180 -6.16 -10.37 -2.31
CA ARG A 180 -6.97 -9.40 -1.56
C ARG A 180 -6.16 -8.75 -0.44
N ILE A 181 -5.43 -9.52 0.35
CA ILE A 181 -4.56 -8.99 1.41
C ILE A 181 -3.47 -8.09 0.81
N TYR A 182 -2.86 -8.55 -0.29
CA TYR A 182 -1.70 -7.89 -0.88
C TYR A 182 -2.04 -6.55 -1.55
N TYR A 183 -3.09 -6.54 -2.39
CA TYR A 183 -3.43 -5.40 -3.25
C TYR A 183 -4.53 -4.50 -2.67
N ARG A 184 -5.01 -4.74 -1.45
CA ARG A 184 -6.04 -3.88 -0.84
C ARG A 184 -5.55 -2.42 -0.73
N SER A 185 -4.29 -2.19 -0.34
CA SER A 185 -3.73 -0.83 -0.30
C SER A 185 -3.80 -0.17 -1.68
N ASP A 186 -3.40 -0.87 -2.73
CA ASP A 186 -3.43 -0.33 -4.11
C ASP A 186 -4.85 -0.02 -4.57
N ALA A 187 -5.82 -0.88 -4.26
CA ALA A 187 -7.23 -0.62 -4.53
C ALA A 187 -7.73 0.63 -3.77
N CYS A 188 -7.39 0.79 -2.48
CA CYS A 188 -7.76 1.98 -1.72
C CYS A 188 -7.12 3.25 -2.29
N ARG A 189 -5.85 3.18 -2.72
CA ARG A 189 -5.13 4.29 -3.36
C ARG A 189 -5.78 4.74 -4.64
N VAL A 190 -6.21 3.80 -5.50
CA VAL A 190 -6.95 4.14 -6.72
C VAL A 190 -8.24 4.87 -6.36
N LEU A 191 -9.02 4.39 -5.38
CA LEU A 191 -10.23 5.07 -4.93
C LEU A 191 -9.95 6.48 -4.39
N GLY A 192 -8.82 6.66 -3.70
CA GLY A 192 -8.32 7.96 -3.25
C GLY A 192 -8.08 8.91 -4.42
N MET A 193 -7.27 8.49 -5.39
CA MET A 193 -6.86 9.32 -6.51
C MET A 193 -8.04 9.72 -7.41
N ILE A 194 -9.03 8.86 -7.59
CA ILE A 194 -10.24 9.17 -8.37
C ILE A 194 -11.30 9.95 -7.57
N SER A 195 -10.97 10.36 -6.34
CA SER A 195 -11.85 11.10 -5.44
C SER A 195 -13.17 10.37 -5.11
N ALA A 196 -13.16 9.03 -5.09
CA ALA A 196 -14.29 8.19 -4.66
C ALA A 196 -14.32 8.11 -3.12
N THR A 197 -14.64 9.24 -2.48
CA THR A 197 -14.45 9.47 -1.03
C THR A 197 -15.00 8.33 -0.16
N ASP A 198 -16.29 8.01 -0.28
CA ASP A 198 -16.93 7.00 0.57
C ASP A 198 -16.37 5.59 0.34
N ALA A 199 -16.04 5.27 -0.92
CA ALA A 199 -15.45 4.00 -1.28
C ALA A 199 -14.02 3.90 -0.72
N ALA A 200 -13.20 4.95 -0.82
CA ALA A 200 -11.84 4.99 -0.28
C ALA A 200 -11.85 4.84 1.25
N VAL A 201 -12.70 5.61 1.94
CA VAL A 201 -12.85 5.53 3.40
C VAL A 201 -13.28 4.13 3.84
N ARG A 202 -14.27 3.54 3.16
CA ARG A 202 -14.70 2.16 3.44
C ARG A 202 -13.56 1.16 3.21
N CYS A 203 -12.84 1.29 2.09
CA CYS A 203 -11.72 0.43 1.74
C CYS A 203 -10.62 0.43 2.83
N ILE A 204 -10.25 1.61 3.32
CA ILE A 204 -9.25 1.78 4.38
C ILE A 204 -9.76 1.18 5.69
N ARG A 205 -10.97 1.51 6.13
CA ARG A 205 -11.56 0.96 7.37
C ARG A 205 -11.62 -0.57 7.35
N GLU A 206 -12.02 -1.16 6.23
CA GLU A 206 -11.98 -2.62 6.07
C GLU A 206 -10.56 -3.15 6.10
N GLY A 207 -9.61 -2.46 5.47
CA GLY A 207 -8.21 -2.84 5.48
C GLY A 207 -7.56 -2.82 6.85
N LEU A 208 -8.01 -1.96 7.74
CA LEU A 208 -7.55 -1.92 9.13
C LEU A 208 -8.21 -3.00 10.02
N ARG A 209 -9.41 -3.45 9.65
CA ARG A 209 -10.15 -4.51 10.38
C ARG A 209 -9.77 -5.92 9.94
N GLU A 210 -9.41 -6.08 8.67
CA GLU A 210 -9.01 -7.35 8.07
C GLU A 210 -7.50 -7.43 7.93
N LYS A 211 -6.97 -8.58 7.51
CA LYS A 211 -5.54 -8.69 7.19
C LYS A 211 -5.25 -7.88 5.92
N SER A 212 -4.32 -6.92 5.97
CA SER A 212 -3.93 -6.16 4.78
C SER A 212 -2.59 -5.42 4.94
N HIS A 213 -2.11 -4.82 3.86
CA HIS A 213 -0.98 -3.87 3.90
C HIS A 213 -1.39 -2.43 4.25
N VAL A 214 -2.67 -2.14 4.50
CA VAL A 214 -3.14 -0.82 4.94
C VAL A 214 -2.65 -0.58 6.36
N ALA A 215 -1.65 0.28 6.55
CA ALA A 215 -1.17 0.62 7.88
C ALA A 215 -1.76 1.95 8.37
N GLU A 216 -2.40 1.94 9.54
CA GLU A 216 -3.09 3.08 10.17
C GLU A 216 -2.23 4.36 10.23
N PHE A 217 -0.94 4.20 10.50
CA PHE A 217 0.00 5.29 10.71
C PHE A 217 0.68 5.76 9.41
N PHE A 218 0.45 5.07 8.28
CA PHE A 218 1.14 5.32 7.01
C PHE A 218 0.16 5.58 5.87
N GLU A 219 -0.72 4.60 5.59
CA GLU A 219 -1.54 4.57 4.38
C GLU A 219 -2.43 5.81 4.22
N PRO A 220 -3.24 6.24 5.22
CA PRO A 220 -4.11 7.39 5.05
C PRO A 220 -3.36 8.70 4.82
N TYR A 221 -2.06 8.77 5.12
CA TYR A 221 -1.24 9.98 5.05
C TYR A 221 -0.49 10.14 3.73
N LEU A 222 -0.64 9.20 2.80
CA LEU A 222 0.00 9.24 1.49
C LEU A 222 -0.69 10.23 0.52
N PRO A 223 0.03 10.80 -0.46
CA PRO A 223 -0.54 11.72 -1.45
C PRO A 223 -1.71 11.19 -2.29
N PHE A 224 -1.89 9.87 -2.37
CA PHE A 224 -3.02 9.25 -3.06
C PHE A 224 -4.39 9.74 -2.55
N TYR A 225 -4.44 10.26 -1.33
CA TYR A 225 -5.67 10.72 -0.68
C TYR A 225 -5.77 12.24 -0.55
N ASP A 226 -4.90 13.00 -1.23
CA ASP A 226 -4.87 14.47 -1.10
C ASP A 226 -6.20 15.14 -1.45
N SER A 227 -6.88 14.65 -2.49
CA SER A 227 -8.20 15.14 -2.92
C SER A 227 -9.30 14.87 -1.89
N LEU A 228 -9.04 14.01 -0.89
CA LEU A 228 -9.98 13.63 0.15
C LEU A 228 -9.73 14.36 1.47
N ARG A 229 -8.62 15.10 1.62
CA ARG A 229 -8.15 15.66 2.91
C ARG A 229 -9.16 16.59 3.59
N ASP A 230 -9.93 17.31 2.79
CA ASP A 230 -10.95 18.27 3.23
C ASP A 230 -12.34 17.64 3.38
N LYS A 231 -12.50 16.35 3.02
CA LYS A 231 -13.81 15.70 3.03
C LYS A 231 -14.18 15.26 4.44
N PRO A 232 -15.39 15.58 4.93
CA PRO A 232 -15.81 15.24 6.30
C PRO A 232 -15.68 13.76 6.65
N ALA A 233 -16.03 12.87 5.72
CA ALA A 233 -15.92 11.42 5.92
C ALA A 233 -14.46 10.95 6.12
N PHE A 234 -13.52 11.57 5.41
CA PHE A 234 -12.09 11.24 5.50
C PHE A 234 -11.48 11.81 6.79
N ILE A 235 -11.83 13.05 7.15
CA ILE A 235 -11.43 13.67 8.43
C ILE A 235 -11.92 12.82 9.62
N ALA A 236 -13.17 12.38 9.60
CA ALA A 236 -13.73 11.53 10.65
C ALA A 236 -12.97 10.20 10.78
N MET A 237 -12.63 9.58 9.66
CA MET A 237 -11.84 8.35 9.63
C MET A 237 -10.43 8.54 10.20
N LEU A 238 -9.76 9.66 9.91
CA LEU A 238 -8.45 9.96 10.50
C LEU A 238 -8.54 10.12 12.03
N ALA A 239 -9.55 10.83 12.52
CA ALA A 239 -9.77 11.01 13.96
C ALA A 239 -10.14 9.70 14.68
N GLU A 240 -10.82 8.76 14.02
CA GLU A 240 -11.00 7.39 14.53
C GLU A 240 -9.65 6.66 14.64
N THR A 241 -8.86 6.73 13.57
CA THR A 241 -7.58 6.01 13.44
C THR A 241 -6.55 6.47 14.48
N ASP A 242 -6.45 7.78 14.72
CA ASP A 242 -5.53 8.32 15.72
C ASP A 242 -5.93 7.92 17.15
N ARG A 243 -7.23 7.97 17.49
CA ARG A 243 -7.72 7.55 18.81
C ARG A 243 -7.52 6.05 19.08
N GLU A 244 -7.75 5.20 18.08
CA GLU A 244 -7.47 3.77 18.19
C GLU A 244 -5.97 3.50 18.37
N GLY A 245 -5.12 4.22 17.64
CA GLY A 245 -3.67 4.16 17.79
C GLY A 245 -3.16 4.60 19.16
N GLU A 246 -3.74 5.65 19.74
CA GLU A 246 -3.44 6.12 21.11
C GLU A 246 -3.89 5.09 22.16
N THR A 247 -5.10 4.56 22.02
CA THR A 247 -5.66 3.56 22.95
C THR A 247 -4.81 2.27 22.97
N LEU A 248 -4.33 1.82 21.80
CA LEU A 248 -3.46 0.65 21.72
C LEU A 248 -2.10 0.89 22.39
N ARG A 249 -1.51 2.08 22.23
CA ARG A 249 -0.25 2.45 22.90
C ARG A 249 -0.40 2.55 24.42
N ALA A 250 -1.53 3.08 24.89
CA ALA A 250 -1.83 3.18 26.33
C ALA A 250 -1.94 1.79 26.98
N LYS A 251 -2.60 0.83 26.34
CA LYS A 251 -2.73 -0.55 26.84
C LYS A 251 -1.41 -1.32 26.92
N VAL A 252 -0.43 -0.97 26.09
CA VAL A 252 0.91 -1.59 26.08
C VAL A 252 1.83 -0.95 27.12
N SER A 253 1.53 0.26 27.58
CA SER A 253 2.31 1.00 28.59
C SER A 253 1.80 0.81 30.03
N GLU A 254 0.66 0.13 30.24
CA GLU A 254 0.29 -0.41 31.55
C GLU A 254 1.10 -1.69 31.82
N PRO A 255 2.04 -1.70 32.78
CA PRO A 255 2.66 -2.95 33.20
C PRO A 255 1.57 -3.82 33.85
N GLU A 256 1.59 -5.13 33.60
CA GLU A 256 0.80 -6.14 34.32
C GLU A 256 1.01 -5.99 35.83
N GLN A 257 0.24 -5.09 36.46
CA GLN A 257 0.01 -5.12 37.90
C GLN A 257 -1.10 -6.12 38.15
N SER A 258 -0.72 -7.37 38.42
CA SER A 258 -1.39 -8.27 39.38
C SER A 258 -1.24 -9.73 38.95
N HIS A 259 -0.18 -10.39 39.40
CA HIS A 259 -0.30 -11.69 40.07
C HIS A 259 0.85 -11.85 41.07
N ALA A 260 0.78 -11.09 42.16
CA ALA A 260 1.49 -11.42 43.38
C ALA A 260 0.48 -12.04 44.36
N ALA A 261 0.55 -13.36 44.56
CA ALA A 261 0.38 -14.01 45.87
C ALA A 261 0.33 -15.53 45.69
N HIS A 262 1.44 -16.21 46.00
CA HIS A 262 1.39 -17.53 46.62
C HIS A 262 2.48 -17.58 47.70
N PRO A 263 2.14 -17.56 49.00
CA PRO A 263 3.11 -17.81 50.05
C PRO A 263 3.45 -19.30 50.07
N ARG A 264 4.76 -19.58 50.16
CA ARG A 264 5.27 -20.92 50.39
C ARG A 264 4.91 -21.36 51.82
N HIS A 265 4.35 -22.56 51.93
CA HIS A 265 4.44 -23.39 53.13
C HIS A 265 5.11 -24.71 52.74
#